data_AF-A0A7J3WDX7-F1
#
_entry.id   AF-A0A7J3WDX7-F1
#
_cell.length_a   1.000
_cell.length_b   1.000
_cell.length_c   1.000
_cell.angle_alpha   90.00
_cell.angle_beta   90.00
_cell.angle_gamma   90.00
#
_symmetry.space_group_name_H-M   'P 1'
#
loop_
_entity.id
_entity.type
_entity.pdbx_description
1 polymer ?
#
loop_
_entity_poly.entity_id
_entity_poly.type
_entity_poly.pdbx_seq_one_letter_code
_entity_poly.pdbx_strand_id
1 'polypeptide(L)'
;MLRQKKISRRVALSTGAKVATAAVITGVVGGIAGYLAGTSQPGREVTRTLTQTVTQPGAGAQTVTQTVTRTATVTATAPVGEVKPELSITFASPEWLPGRLTGLIAQDFPAWSKATTGKAVEVKMDLIPWDAIFDRLSTVLAAKSKEPTLLISDSQWLGQFYVGGHIKRLNDIIARDPELQQLLNRFDPALVYFYMTYPQGNTNNIVGFAHEGDVLLFVFRYDLFSHPTERENFKAEYGYDLPLNYEDWYPAQLDWYQIRDIAKYFTRKAGDELAGKRLEEDFYGIALHMSRAYDAIACPFGSILYSHGEYWWDPETGQVDGYINSAKARQALEFYASLVPYAPPNALEIWFDEANAVMQAGKVAMIYNWAGFLP
;
A
#
# COMPACT_ATOMS: atom_id res chain seq x y z
N MET A 1 -23.62 -17.61 -7.83
CA MET A 1 -23.84 -17.36 -9.28
C MET A 1 -23.08 -16.08 -9.67
N LEU A 2 -21.77 -16.17 -9.90
CA LEU A 2 -20.89 -15.01 -10.15
C LEU A 2 -20.96 -14.61 -11.62
N ARG A 3 -21.46 -13.39 -11.89
CA ARG A 3 -21.51 -12.81 -13.24
C ARG A 3 -20.09 -12.48 -13.72
N GLN A 4 -19.59 -13.21 -14.71
CA GLN A 4 -18.49 -12.78 -15.56
C GLN A 4 -18.90 -11.52 -16.33
N LYS A 5 -18.61 -10.33 -15.79
CA LYS A 5 -18.61 -9.11 -16.60
C LYS A 5 -17.25 -8.97 -17.26
N LYS A 6 -17.16 -9.30 -18.56
CA LYS A 6 -16.01 -8.92 -19.39
C LYS A 6 -15.91 -7.39 -19.42
N ILE A 7 -14.88 -6.85 -18.79
CA ILE A 7 -14.54 -5.43 -18.87
C ILE A 7 -14.03 -5.17 -20.29
N SER A 8 -14.60 -4.19 -20.98
CA SER A 8 -14.14 -3.86 -22.33
C SER A 8 -12.80 -3.13 -22.28
N ARG A 9 -11.94 -3.35 -23.29
CA ARG A 9 -10.61 -2.71 -23.41
C ARG A 9 -10.66 -1.19 -23.25
N ARG A 10 -11.75 -0.54 -23.69
CA ARG A 10 -11.97 0.91 -23.53
C ARG A 10 -12.23 1.31 -22.07
N VAL A 11 -12.91 0.47 -21.30
CA VAL A 11 -13.13 0.68 -19.86
C VAL A 11 -11.84 0.46 -19.08
N ALA A 12 -11.11 -0.62 -19.37
CA ALA A 12 -9.80 -0.90 -18.75
C ALA A 12 -8.80 0.25 -18.96
N LEU A 13 -8.66 0.74 -20.21
CA LEU A 13 -7.83 1.90 -20.53
C LEU A 13 -8.29 3.19 -19.84
N SER A 14 -9.61 3.42 -19.73
CA SER A 14 -10.14 4.60 -19.03
C SER A 14 -9.94 4.52 -17.51
N THR A 15 -9.97 3.33 -16.93
CA THR A 15 -9.72 3.08 -15.51
C THR A 15 -8.23 3.20 -15.23
N GLY A 16 -7.37 2.60 -16.05
CA GLY A 16 -5.90 2.72 -15.96
C GLY A 16 -5.43 4.18 -16.08
N ALA A 17 -6.00 4.96 -16.99
CA ALA A 17 -5.69 6.39 -17.10
C ALA A 17 -6.14 7.21 -15.87
N LYS A 18 -7.29 6.88 -15.28
CA LYS A 18 -7.80 7.53 -14.05
C LYS A 18 -6.97 7.15 -12.83
N VAL A 19 -6.59 5.88 -12.70
CA VAL A 19 -5.73 5.36 -11.62
C VAL A 19 -4.32 5.93 -11.72
N ALA A 20 -3.73 5.99 -12.92
CA ALA A 20 -2.43 6.63 -13.14
C ALA A 20 -2.47 8.13 -12.82
N THR A 21 -3.56 8.82 -13.19
CA THR A 21 -3.74 10.25 -12.85
C THR A 21 -3.89 10.46 -11.35
N ALA A 22 -4.64 9.59 -10.67
CA ALA A 22 -4.81 9.64 -9.21
C ALA A 22 -3.49 9.33 -8.48
N ALA A 23 -2.75 8.30 -8.90
CA ALA A 23 -1.45 7.95 -8.34
C ALA A 23 -0.40 9.07 -8.52
N VAL A 24 -0.40 9.76 -9.66
CA VAL A 24 0.46 10.93 -9.90
C VAL A 24 0.08 12.09 -8.98
N ILE A 25 -1.21 12.36 -8.80
CA ILE A 25 -1.67 13.44 -7.90
C ILE A 25 -1.32 13.10 -6.44
N THR A 26 -1.57 11.86 -6.01
CA THR A 26 -1.22 11.39 -4.65
C THR A 26 0.29 11.38 -4.42
N GLY A 27 1.11 10.98 -5.40
CA GLY A 27 2.58 11.01 -5.29
C GLY A 27 3.17 12.43 -5.28
N VAL A 28 2.55 13.38 -5.99
CA VAL A 28 2.91 14.81 -5.90
C VAL A 28 2.53 15.38 -4.54
N VAL A 29 1.33 15.08 -4.04
CA VAL A 29 0.87 15.55 -2.71
C VAL A 29 1.67 14.90 -1.57
N GLY A 30 1.95 13.61 -1.64
CA GLY A 30 2.76 12.87 -0.67
C GLY A 30 4.23 13.30 -0.67
N GLY A 31 4.82 13.55 -1.84
CA GLY A 31 6.17 14.09 -1.96
C GLY A 31 6.30 15.53 -1.45
N ILE A 32 5.27 16.35 -1.62
CA ILE A 32 5.21 17.71 -1.07
C ILE A 32 5.02 17.68 0.44
N ALA A 33 4.15 16.80 0.97
CA ALA A 33 3.96 16.63 2.41
C ALA A 33 5.24 16.11 3.11
N GLY A 34 5.96 15.15 2.48
CA GLY A 34 7.25 14.68 2.97
C GLY A 34 8.35 15.74 2.94
N TYR A 35 8.37 16.59 1.92
CA TYR A 35 9.30 17.73 1.83
C TYR A 35 9.01 18.82 2.87
N LEU A 36 7.73 19.15 3.10
CA LEU A 36 7.31 20.13 4.09
C LEU A 36 7.50 19.64 5.53
N ALA A 37 7.35 18.34 5.80
CA ALA A 37 7.64 17.74 7.10
C ALA A 37 9.12 17.88 7.53
N GLY A 38 10.04 18.09 6.57
CA GLY A 38 11.47 18.29 6.84
C GLY A 38 11.90 19.75 7.00
N THR A 39 11.03 20.73 6.74
CA THR A 39 11.40 22.15 6.79
C THR A 39 10.42 22.95 7.65
N SER A 40 10.89 23.46 8.79
CA SER A 40 10.13 24.32 9.69
C SER A 40 9.99 25.76 9.17
N GLN A 41 9.54 25.95 7.92
CA GLN A 41 9.30 27.28 7.35
C GLN A 41 7.95 27.37 6.62
N PRO A 42 7.16 28.44 6.86
CA PRO A 42 5.88 28.65 6.21
C PRO A 42 6.07 29.14 4.76
N GLY A 43 5.32 28.54 3.84
CA GLY A 43 5.08 29.04 2.48
C GLY A 43 6.23 28.83 1.50
N ARG A 44 6.13 27.79 0.67
CA ARG A 44 6.90 27.70 -0.58
C ARG A 44 6.03 27.19 -1.72
N GLU A 45 6.13 27.83 -2.88
CA GLU A 45 5.68 27.23 -4.14
C GLU A 45 6.62 26.06 -4.48
N VAL A 46 6.05 24.86 -4.65
CA VAL A 46 6.81 23.68 -5.07
C VAL A 46 6.37 23.30 -6.49
N THR A 47 7.22 23.60 -7.47
CA THR A 47 7.00 23.22 -8.87
C THR A 47 7.64 21.86 -9.13
N ARG A 48 6.85 20.83 -9.45
CA ARG A 48 7.34 19.54 -9.96
C ARG A 48 6.98 19.36 -11.43
N THR A 49 7.98 19.14 -12.27
CA THR A 49 7.79 18.78 -13.67
C THR A 49 7.76 17.26 -13.80
N LEU A 50 6.71 16.71 -14.40
CA LEU A 50 6.60 15.28 -14.72
C LEU A 50 6.66 15.11 -16.23
N THR A 51 7.35 14.06 -16.70
CA THR A 51 7.40 13.70 -18.12
C THR A 51 6.56 12.44 -18.30
N GLN A 52 5.54 12.49 -19.17
CA GLN A 52 4.66 11.35 -19.43
C GLN A 52 4.64 11.02 -20.93
N THR A 53 4.94 9.79 -21.29
CA THR A 53 4.78 9.32 -22.68
C THR A 53 3.34 8.90 -22.91
N VAL A 54 2.64 9.52 -23.86
CA VAL A 54 1.25 9.19 -24.21
C VAL A 54 1.19 8.67 -25.65
N THR A 55 0.66 7.47 -25.86
CA THR A 55 0.37 6.94 -27.19
C THR A 55 -1.03 7.40 -27.64
N GLN A 56 -1.11 8.23 -28.68
CA GLN A 56 -2.41 8.60 -29.27
C GLN A 56 -2.88 7.53 -30.27
N PRO A 57 -4.17 7.18 -30.29
CA PRO A 57 -4.72 6.26 -31.28
C PRO A 57 -4.98 7.01 -32.60
N GLY A 58 -4.14 6.75 -33.60
CA GLY A 58 -4.31 7.15 -35.00
C GLY A 58 -3.72 6.08 -35.93
N ALA A 59 -4.28 5.96 -37.15
CA ALA A 59 -3.79 5.00 -38.14
C ALA A 59 -2.37 5.41 -38.59
N GLY A 60 -1.37 4.70 -38.06
CA GLY A 60 0.04 5.07 -38.12
C GLY A 60 0.54 5.43 -36.72
N ALA A 61 0.89 4.42 -35.93
CA ALA A 61 1.37 4.59 -34.56
C ALA A 61 2.73 5.32 -34.55
N GLN A 62 2.70 6.64 -34.34
CA GLN A 62 3.88 7.40 -33.95
C GLN A 62 3.85 7.63 -32.45
N THR A 63 4.89 7.15 -31.75
CA THR A 63 5.10 7.44 -30.33
C THR A 63 5.54 8.90 -30.21
N VAL A 64 4.64 9.77 -29.75
CA VAL A 64 4.96 11.17 -29.46
C VAL A 64 5.23 11.29 -27.96
N THR A 65 6.48 11.53 -27.58
CA THR A 65 6.83 11.91 -26.21
C THR A 65 6.32 13.33 -25.97
N GLN A 66 5.26 13.48 -25.17
CA GLN A 66 4.78 14.81 -24.74
C GLN A 66 5.27 15.12 -23.33
N THR A 67 6.12 16.12 -23.18
CA THR A 67 6.45 16.66 -21.86
C THR A 67 5.27 17.50 -21.37
N VAL A 68 4.46 16.95 -20.46
CA VAL A 68 3.35 17.67 -19.82
C VAL A 68 3.85 18.26 -18.51
N THR A 69 4.30 19.51 -18.52
CA THR A 69 4.60 20.25 -17.29
C THR A 69 3.30 20.57 -16.56
N ARG A 70 3.04 19.90 -15.43
CA ARG A 70 1.95 20.26 -14.52
C ARG A 70 2.48 21.02 -13.32
N THR A 71 2.21 22.33 -13.28
CA THR A 71 2.47 23.15 -12.09
C THR A 71 1.31 22.98 -11.11
N ALA A 72 1.59 22.45 -9.92
CA ALA A 72 0.67 22.50 -8.79
C ALA A 72 1.13 23.61 -7.85
N THR A 73 0.41 24.74 -7.82
CA THR A 73 0.64 25.78 -6.81
C THR A 73 -0.13 25.37 -5.56
N VAL A 74 0.57 24.91 -4.53
CA VAL A 74 0.01 24.78 -3.18
C VAL A 74 0.22 26.12 -2.50
N THR A 75 -0.79 27.00 -2.55
CA THR A 75 -0.80 28.18 -1.70
C THR A 75 -1.04 27.70 -0.28
N ALA A 76 -0.01 27.67 0.56
CA ALA A 76 -0.22 27.64 2.00
C ALA A 76 -1.07 28.87 2.32
N THR A 77 -2.33 28.65 2.70
CA THR A 77 -3.18 29.73 3.22
C THR A 77 -2.39 30.43 4.31
N ALA A 78 -2.30 31.76 4.26
CA ALA A 78 -1.70 32.55 5.32
C ALA A 78 -2.21 32.04 6.68
N PRO A 79 -1.38 31.96 7.73
CA PRO A 79 -1.80 31.43 9.02
C PRO A 79 -3.07 32.15 9.44
N VAL A 80 -4.19 31.43 9.38
CA VAL A 80 -5.43 31.85 10.03
C VAL A 80 -5.01 32.03 11.48
N GLY A 81 -5.11 33.26 12.01
CA GLY A 81 -4.53 33.61 13.30
C GLY A 81 -4.75 32.51 14.33
N GLU A 82 -3.70 32.17 15.08
CA GLU A 82 -3.60 30.99 15.94
C GLU A 82 -4.92 30.69 16.67
N VAL A 83 -5.67 29.72 16.16
CA VAL A 83 -6.97 29.35 16.74
C VAL A 83 -6.68 28.56 18.00
N LYS A 84 -6.79 29.21 19.16
CA LYS A 84 -6.58 28.58 20.46
C LYS A 84 -7.54 27.38 20.63
N PRO A 85 -7.04 26.16 20.86
CA PRO A 85 -7.88 24.99 21.06
C PRO A 85 -8.82 25.14 22.27
N GLU A 86 -10.07 24.73 22.11
CA GLU A 86 -11.08 24.65 23.17
C GLU A 86 -11.22 23.22 23.71
N LEU A 87 -10.95 22.23 22.86
CA LEU A 87 -10.97 20.80 23.16
C LEU A 87 -9.67 20.16 22.63
N SER A 88 -9.29 19.03 23.21
CA SER A 88 -8.12 18.25 22.79
C SER A 88 -8.53 16.78 22.77
N ILE A 89 -8.13 16.07 21.71
CA ILE A 89 -8.28 14.61 21.58
C ILE A 89 -6.92 13.98 21.29
N THR A 90 -6.69 12.76 21.78
CA THR A 90 -5.50 11.98 21.42
C THR A 90 -5.85 11.00 20.31
N PHE A 91 -5.01 10.95 19.28
CA PHE A 91 -5.07 9.97 18.21
C PHE A 91 -3.83 9.08 18.26
N ALA A 92 -3.99 7.85 18.77
CA ALA A 92 -2.94 6.85 18.73
C ALA A 92 -2.81 6.25 17.32
N SER A 93 -1.61 6.30 16.77
CA SER A 93 -1.30 5.79 15.44
C SER A 93 0.07 5.12 15.47
N PRO A 94 0.30 4.10 14.63
CA PRO A 94 1.66 3.67 14.38
C PRO A 94 2.47 4.81 13.78
N GLU A 95 3.77 4.84 14.06
CA GLU A 95 4.66 5.95 13.70
C GLU A 95 5.08 5.99 12.23
N TRP A 96 4.54 5.09 11.40
CA TRP A 96 4.77 5.01 9.96
C TRP A 96 4.26 6.22 9.16
N LEU A 97 4.52 6.21 7.85
CA LEU A 97 4.22 7.35 6.97
C LEU A 97 2.75 7.81 7.03
N PRO A 98 1.71 6.96 6.88
CA PRO A 98 0.31 7.39 6.99
C PRO A 98 -0.03 8.07 8.34
N GLY A 99 0.54 7.55 9.44
CA GLY A 99 0.38 8.14 10.78
C GLY A 99 1.00 9.54 10.87
N ARG A 100 2.22 9.71 10.36
CA ARG A 100 2.89 11.02 10.30
C ARG A 100 2.13 12.02 9.42
N LEU A 101 1.62 11.59 8.26
CA LEU A 101 0.81 12.42 7.39
C LEU A 101 -0.50 12.87 8.06
N THR A 102 -1.11 12.00 8.87
CA THR A 102 -2.26 12.35 9.71
C THR A 102 -1.91 13.44 10.71
N GLY A 103 -0.70 13.39 11.29
CA GLY A 103 -0.18 14.44 12.16
C GLY A 103 0.02 15.79 11.47
N LEU A 104 0.34 15.81 10.18
CA LEU A 104 0.39 17.06 9.40
C LEU A 104 -1.03 17.61 9.18
N ILE A 105 -1.99 16.75 8.82
CA ILE A 105 -3.41 17.14 8.65
C ILE A 105 -3.98 17.69 9.96
N ALA A 106 -3.60 17.08 11.09
CA ALA A 106 -4.04 17.48 12.42
C ALA A 106 -3.67 18.93 12.81
N GLN A 107 -2.61 19.51 12.23
CA GLN A 107 -2.15 20.86 12.55
C GLN A 107 -3.19 21.93 12.18
N ASP A 108 -3.89 21.73 11.06
CA ASP A 108 -4.91 22.67 10.57
C ASP A 108 -6.32 22.35 11.12
N PHE A 109 -6.47 21.23 11.84
CA PHE A 109 -7.76 20.76 12.35
C PHE A 109 -8.43 21.73 13.34
N PRO A 110 -7.73 22.45 14.25
CA PRO A 110 -8.36 23.43 15.12
C PRO A 110 -9.09 24.54 14.36
N ALA A 111 -8.48 25.06 13.29
CA ALA A 111 -9.08 26.11 12.47
C ALA A 111 -10.28 25.58 11.68
N TRP A 112 -10.12 24.41 11.04
CA TRP A 112 -11.21 23.76 10.32
C TRP A 112 -12.40 23.45 11.23
N SER A 113 -12.16 22.80 12.38
CA SER A 113 -13.20 22.41 13.33
C SER A 113 -13.91 23.62 13.94
N LYS A 114 -13.20 24.73 14.19
CA LYS A 114 -13.82 25.97 14.63
C LYS A 114 -14.79 26.51 13.58
N ALA A 115 -14.41 26.50 12.31
CA ALA A 115 -15.21 26.99 11.21
C ALA A 115 -16.43 26.09 10.91
N THR A 116 -16.30 24.78 11.05
CA THR A 116 -17.36 23.81 10.69
C THR A 116 -18.27 23.41 11.84
N THR A 117 -17.72 23.29 13.06
CA THR A 117 -18.45 22.80 14.25
C THR A 117 -18.68 23.86 15.32
N GLY A 118 -18.05 25.03 15.17
CA GLY A 118 -18.09 26.11 16.16
C GLY A 118 -17.13 25.93 17.34
N LYS A 119 -16.40 24.80 17.42
CA LYS A 119 -15.42 24.49 18.46
C LYS A 119 -14.06 24.18 17.87
N ALA A 120 -13.02 24.85 18.37
CA ALA A 120 -11.65 24.54 17.99
C ALA A 120 -11.18 23.25 18.71
N VAL A 121 -10.88 22.20 17.95
CA VAL A 121 -10.40 20.91 18.47
C VAL A 121 -8.95 20.69 18.05
N GLU A 122 -8.08 20.47 19.03
CA GLU A 122 -6.71 19.99 18.80
C GLU A 122 -6.67 18.47 18.72
N VAL A 123 -5.91 17.94 17.77
CA VAL A 123 -5.60 16.52 17.66
C VAL A 123 -4.15 16.30 18.04
N LYS A 124 -3.91 15.66 19.19
CA LYS A 124 -2.58 15.25 19.62
C LYS A 124 -2.28 13.87 19.08
N MET A 125 -1.28 13.78 18.21
CA MET A 125 -0.81 12.49 17.73
C MET A 125 0.02 11.80 18.80
N ASP A 126 -0.31 10.54 19.07
CA ASP A 126 0.48 9.61 19.86
C ASP A 126 1.05 8.57 18.88
N LEU A 127 2.23 8.87 18.33
CA LEU A 127 2.91 8.01 17.36
C LEU A 127 3.67 6.91 18.11
N ILE A 128 3.36 5.66 17.79
CA ILE A 128 3.85 4.49 18.52
C ILE A 128 4.66 3.61 17.55
N PRO A 129 5.85 3.13 17.94
CA PRO A 129 6.57 2.12 17.17
C PRO A 129 5.68 0.91 16.85
N TRP A 130 5.83 0.38 15.63
CA TRP A 130 4.99 -0.70 15.11
C TRP A 130 5.06 -1.98 15.94
N ASP A 131 6.24 -2.30 16.46
CA ASP A 131 6.47 -3.46 17.31
C ASP A 131 5.80 -3.34 18.70
N ALA A 132 5.52 -2.11 19.16
CA ALA A 132 5.00 -1.83 20.49
C ALA A 132 3.50 -1.47 20.51
N ILE A 133 2.92 -1.08 19.38
CA ILE A 133 1.58 -0.47 19.36
C ILE A 133 0.48 -1.42 19.82
N PHE A 134 0.52 -2.69 19.42
CA PHE A 134 -0.52 -3.65 19.80
C PHE A 134 -0.57 -3.85 21.31
N ASP A 135 0.58 -4.10 21.94
CA ASP A 135 0.68 -4.32 23.38
C ASP A 135 0.28 -3.06 24.16
N ARG A 136 0.70 -1.89 23.68
CA ARG A 136 0.35 -0.60 24.30
C ARG A 136 -1.15 -0.34 24.20
N LEU A 137 -1.75 -0.46 23.02
CA LEU A 137 -3.19 -0.26 22.82
C LEU A 137 -3.99 -1.28 23.62
N SER A 138 -3.64 -2.57 23.56
CA SER A 138 -4.31 -3.62 24.33
C SER A 138 -4.32 -3.33 25.82
N THR A 139 -3.18 -2.91 26.38
CA THR A 139 -3.07 -2.56 27.82
C THR A 139 -3.95 -1.36 28.18
N VAL A 140 -3.88 -0.29 27.38
CA VAL A 140 -4.61 0.97 27.61
C VAL A 140 -6.13 0.76 27.50
N LEU A 141 -6.56 -0.03 26.51
CA LEU A 141 -7.97 -0.35 26.27
C LEU A 141 -8.52 -1.31 27.32
N ALA A 142 -7.75 -2.31 27.75
CA ALA A 142 -8.13 -3.21 28.85
C ALA A 142 -8.29 -2.46 30.17
N ALA A 143 -7.45 -1.45 30.43
CA ALA A 143 -7.56 -0.55 31.58
C ALA A 143 -8.76 0.43 31.48
N LYS A 144 -9.50 0.43 30.36
CA LYS A 144 -10.61 1.36 30.08
C LYS A 144 -10.20 2.83 30.22
N SER A 145 -8.98 3.14 29.78
CA SER A 145 -8.49 4.51 29.74
C SER A 145 -9.42 5.38 28.89
N LYS A 146 -9.51 6.66 29.25
CA LYS A 146 -10.24 7.67 28.46
C LYS A 146 -9.47 8.13 27.22
N GLU A 147 -8.16 7.87 27.19
CA GLU A 147 -7.28 8.16 26.07
C GLU A 147 -6.55 6.87 25.64
N PRO A 148 -6.29 6.66 24.33
CA PRO A 148 -6.58 7.59 23.25
C PRO A 148 -8.07 7.65 22.87
N THR A 149 -8.52 8.81 22.39
CA THR A 149 -9.91 9.02 21.92
C THR A 149 -10.15 8.38 20.55
N LEU A 150 -9.14 8.43 19.69
CA LEU A 150 -9.10 7.78 18.38
C LEU A 150 -7.87 6.87 18.32
N LEU A 151 -8.00 5.74 17.66
CA LEU A 151 -6.87 4.84 17.43
C LEU A 151 -6.92 4.29 16.01
N ILE A 152 -5.74 4.03 15.46
CA ILE A 152 -5.60 3.10 14.35
C ILE A 152 -5.64 1.69 14.94
N SER A 153 -6.64 0.93 14.51
CA SER A 153 -6.66 -0.52 14.69
C SER A 153 -6.16 -1.12 13.40
N ASP A 154 -5.13 -1.95 13.46
CA ASP A 154 -4.84 -2.84 12.35
C ASP A 154 -6.09 -3.69 12.06
N SER A 155 -6.29 -4.00 10.78
CA SER A 155 -7.36 -4.87 10.29
C SER A 155 -7.41 -6.22 11.02
N GLN A 156 -6.25 -6.73 11.43
CA GLN A 156 -6.10 -8.02 12.14
C GLN A 156 -6.64 -7.96 13.58
N TRP A 157 -6.66 -6.78 14.20
CA TRP A 157 -7.10 -6.60 15.59
C TRP A 157 -8.57 -6.20 15.71
N LEU A 158 -9.21 -5.85 14.58
CA LEU A 158 -10.55 -5.27 14.56
C LEU A 158 -11.56 -6.11 15.34
N GLY A 159 -11.53 -7.43 15.13
CA GLY A 159 -12.38 -8.37 15.84
C GLY A 159 -12.12 -8.43 17.33
N GLN A 160 -10.84 -8.50 17.73
CA GLN A 160 -10.45 -8.53 19.14
C GLN A 160 -10.87 -7.25 19.86
N PHE A 161 -10.62 -6.08 19.28
CA PHE A 161 -11.00 -4.81 19.89
C PHE A 161 -12.52 -4.61 19.92
N TYR A 162 -13.26 -5.08 18.91
CA TYR A 162 -14.73 -4.99 18.93
C TYR A 162 -15.35 -5.93 19.96
N VAL A 163 -14.97 -7.22 19.96
CA VAL A 163 -15.51 -8.21 20.91
C VAL A 163 -15.10 -7.86 22.35
N GLY A 164 -13.91 -7.30 22.55
CA GLY A 164 -13.47 -6.76 23.84
C GLY A 164 -14.22 -5.51 24.30
N GLY A 165 -15.10 -4.94 23.46
CA GLY A 165 -15.86 -3.72 23.77
C GLY A 165 -15.01 -2.45 23.77
N HIS A 166 -13.87 -2.46 23.10
CA HIS A 166 -12.91 -1.35 23.07
C HIS A 166 -13.18 -0.36 21.93
N ILE A 167 -13.74 -0.82 20.81
CA ILE A 167 -14.22 0.02 19.70
C ILE A 167 -15.74 -0.08 19.58
N LYS A 168 -16.39 1.03 19.25
CA LYS A 168 -17.85 1.13 19.21
C LYS A 168 -18.39 0.97 17.80
N ARG A 169 -19.60 0.42 17.70
CA ARG A 169 -20.41 0.48 16.47
C ARG A 169 -20.72 1.94 16.11
N LEU A 170 -20.46 2.32 14.86
CA LEU A 170 -20.54 3.69 14.35
C LEU A 170 -21.81 3.99 13.56
N ASN A 171 -22.64 2.99 13.21
CA ASN A 171 -23.81 3.21 12.35
C ASN A 171 -24.78 4.29 12.86
N ASP A 172 -24.99 4.41 14.17
CA ASP A 172 -25.90 5.43 14.72
C ASP A 172 -25.32 6.84 14.60
N ILE A 173 -23.98 6.97 14.64
CA ILE A 173 -23.26 8.23 14.40
C ILE A 173 -23.36 8.57 12.90
N ILE A 174 -23.09 7.60 12.04
CA ILE A 174 -23.18 7.74 10.58
C ILE A 174 -24.61 8.16 10.16
N ALA A 175 -25.64 7.50 10.69
CA ALA A 175 -27.03 7.80 10.34
C ALA A 175 -27.47 9.24 10.69
N ARG A 176 -26.80 9.89 11.65
CA ARG A 176 -27.09 11.26 12.08
C ARG A 176 -26.30 12.31 11.31
N ASP A 177 -25.29 11.89 10.54
CA ASP A 177 -24.34 12.78 9.88
C ASP A 177 -24.38 12.58 8.35
N PRO A 178 -24.95 13.55 7.60
CA PRO A 178 -25.01 13.48 6.14
C PRO A 178 -23.63 13.41 5.46
N GLU A 179 -22.59 14.00 6.06
CA GLU A 179 -21.23 13.97 5.51
C GLU A 179 -20.62 12.57 5.67
N LEU A 180 -20.82 11.92 6.82
CA LEU A 180 -20.39 10.53 7.01
C LEU A 180 -21.15 9.56 6.09
N GLN A 181 -22.43 9.79 5.83
CA GLN A 181 -23.18 9.00 4.85
C GLN A 181 -22.62 9.15 3.43
N GLN A 182 -22.27 10.38 3.04
CA GLN A 182 -21.63 10.63 1.75
C GLN A 182 -20.24 10.01 1.68
N LEU A 183 -19.47 10.07 2.78
CA LEU A 183 -18.15 9.46 2.88
C LEU A 183 -18.21 7.94 2.67
N LEU A 184 -19.20 7.25 3.23
CA LEU A 184 -19.38 5.81 3.00
C LEU A 184 -19.50 5.46 1.51
N ASN A 185 -20.18 6.30 0.72
CA ASN A 185 -20.33 6.08 -0.73
C ASN A 185 -19.04 6.30 -1.52
N ARG A 186 -18.00 6.85 -0.90
CA ARG A 186 -16.69 7.11 -1.52
C ARG A 186 -15.69 5.99 -1.27
N PHE A 187 -15.93 5.09 -0.32
CA PHE A 187 -15.08 3.94 -0.10
C PHE A 187 -15.30 2.87 -1.18
N ASP A 188 -14.21 2.20 -1.56
CA ASP A 188 -14.32 0.96 -2.32
C ASP A 188 -15.06 -0.09 -1.46
N PRO A 189 -15.99 -0.89 -2.02
CA PRO A 189 -16.69 -1.93 -1.27
C PRO A 189 -15.76 -2.92 -0.55
N ALA A 190 -14.57 -3.20 -1.10
CA ALA A 190 -13.57 -4.04 -0.44
C ALA A 190 -13.06 -3.39 0.85
N LEU A 191 -12.80 -2.08 0.87
CA LEU A 191 -12.37 -1.38 2.07
C LEU A 191 -13.44 -1.45 3.18
N VAL A 192 -14.71 -1.29 2.80
CA VAL A 192 -15.83 -1.45 3.75
C VAL A 192 -15.87 -2.88 4.31
N TYR A 193 -15.74 -3.87 3.43
CA TYR A 193 -15.82 -5.29 3.79
C TYR A 193 -14.67 -5.73 4.71
N PHE A 194 -13.43 -5.38 4.38
CA PHE A 194 -12.23 -5.88 5.06
C PHE A 194 -11.79 -5.03 6.25
N TYR A 195 -12.00 -3.70 6.22
CA TYR A 195 -11.39 -2.78 7.21
C TYR A 195 -12.40 -2.08 8.11
N MET A 196 -13.68 -2.04 7.75
CA MET A 196 -14.67 -1.20 8.45
C MET A 196 -15.74 -1.98 9.20
N THR A 197 -15.91 -3.28 8.92
CA THR A 197 -17.04 -4.08 9.43
C THR A 197 -16.58 -5.28 10.23
N TYR A 198 -17.33 -5.59 11.29
CA TYR A 198 -17.15 -6.82 12.06
C TYR A 198 -18.51 -7.43 12.46
N PRO A 199 -18.74 -8.74 12.41
CA PRO A 199 -18.01 -9.71 11.60
C PRO A 199 -17.85 -9.20 10.17
N GLN A 200 -16.80 -9.67 9.51
CA GLN A 200 -16.38 -9.20 8.20
C GLN A 200 -17.55 -9.17 7.20
N GLY A 201 -17.77 -8.04 6.54
CA GLY A 201 -18.86 -7.82 5.59
C GLY A 201 -20.21 -7.41 6.20
N ASN A 202 -20.37 -7.38 7.52
CA ASN A 202 -21.61 -6.94 8.15
C ASN A 202 -21.72 -5.41 8.18
N THR A 203 -22.31 -4.82 7.14
CA THR A 203 -22.50 -3.36 7.03
C THR A 203 -23.49 -2.77 8.04
N ASN A 204 -24.30 -3.60 8.70
CA ASN A 204 -25.11 -3.15 9.84
C ASN A 204 -24.28 -2.95 11.11
N ASN A 205 -23.00 -3.33 11.09
CA ASN A 205 -22.04 -3.15 12.18
C ASN A 205 -20.70 -2.63 11.64
N ILE A 206 -20.69 -1.35 11.26
CA ILE A 206 -19.48 -0.58 10.94
C ILE A 206 -18.83 -0.15 12.24
N VAL A 207 -17.56 -0.45 12.42
CA VAL A 207 -16.81 -0.27 13.68
C VAL A 207 -15.57 0.63 13.52
N GLY A 208 -15.30 1.08 12.31
CA GLY A 208 -14.19 1.97 11.97
C GLY A 208 -14.34 2.53 10.57
N PHE A 209 -13.43 3.43 10.20
CA PHE A 209 -13.25 3.91 8.83
C PHE A 209 -11.88 3.45 8.32
N ALA A 210 -11.79 3.01 7.07
CA ALA A 210 -10.52 2.66 6.47
C ALA A 210 -9.64 3.91 6.40
N HIS A 211 -8.45 3.84 7.01
CA HIS A 211 -7.47 4.93 7.03
C HIS A 211 -6.44 4.76 5.91
N GLU A 212 -5.93 3.54 5.78
CA GLU A 212 -5.09 3.04 4.70
C GLU A 212 -5.50 1.60 4.39
N GLY A 213 -5.36 1.16 3.13
CA GLY A 213 -5.57 -0.23 2.74
C GLY A 213 -4.25 -0.91 2.38
N ASP A 214 -4.02 -2.09 2.91
CA ASP A 214 -2.79 -2.88 2.73
C ASP A 214 -2.82 -3.63 1.41
N VAL A 215 -2.55 -2.91 0.33
CA VAL A 215 -2.54 -3.47 -1.02
C VAL A 215 -1.09 -3.73 -1.44
N LEU A 216 -0.69 -5.00 -1.54
CA LEU A 216 0.62 -5.38 -2.07
C LEU A 216 0.65 -5.31 -3.60
N LEU A 217 1.68 -4.67 -4.14
CA LEU A 217 1.91 -4.49 -5.56
C LEU A 217 3.34 -4.91 -5.92
N PHE A 218 3.50 -5.37 -7.17
CA PHE A 218 4.83 -5.47 -7.77
C PHE A 218 5.28 -4.11 -8.28
N VAL A 219 6.51 -3.74 -7.92
CA VAL A 219 7.26 -2.64 -8.54
C VAL A 219 8.48 -3.24 -9.20
N PHE A 220 8.76 -2.86 -10.44
CA PHE A 220 9.86 -3.44 -11.21
C PHE A 220 10.67 -2.36 -11.92
N ARG A 221 11.93 -2.70 -12.24
CA ARG A 221 12.86 -1.84 -12.98
C ARG A 221 12.55 -1.87 -14.47
N TYR A 222 11.80 -0.86 -14.93
CA TYR A 222 11.39 -0.75 -16.32
C TYR A 222 12.58 -0.76 -17.30
N ASP A 223 13.71 -0.15 -16.94
CA ASP A 223 14.93 -0.15 -17.76
C ASP A 223 15.52 -1.54 -17.97
N LEU A 224 15.39 -2.46 -17.00
CA LEU A 224 15.83 -3.85 -17.14
C LEU A 224 14.82 -4.66 -17.95
N PHE A 225 13.53 -4.53 -17.63
CA PHE A 225 12.45 -5.30 -18.28
C PHE A 225 12.18 -4.87 -19.73
N SER A 226 12.59 -3.65 -20.12
CA SER A 226 12.53 -3.16 -21.50
C SER A 226 13.84 -3.34 -22.28
N HIS A 227 14.93 -3.77 -21.64
CA HIS A 227 16.23 -3.89 -22.31
C HIS A 227 16.19 -4.98 -23.40
N PRO A 228 16.49 -4.66 -24.69
CA PRO A 228 16.30 -5.60 -25.81
C PRO A 228 16.99 -6.95 -25.60
N THR A 229 18.24 -6.94 -25.18
CA THR A 229 19.03 -8.17 -24.95
C THR A 229 18.49 -8.98 -23.77
N GLU A 230 18.03 -8.33 -22.70
CA GLU A 230 17.49 -9.07 -21.54
C GLU A 230 16.16 -9.74 -21.91
N ARG A 231 15.34 -9.06 -22.70
CA ARG A 231 14.08 -9.62 -23.21
C ARG A 231 14.30 -10.80 -24.14
N GLU A 232 15.26 -10.69 -25.06
CA GLU A 232 15.59 -11.76 -26.00
C GLU A 232 16.14 -12.99 -25.26
N ASN A 233 17.08 -12.78 -24.34
CA ASN A 233 17.69 -13.86 -23.56
C ASN A 233 16.68 -14.52 -22.62
N PHE A 234 15.86 -13.74 -21.91
CA PHE A 234 14.80 -14.28 -21.06
C PHE A 234 13.83 -15.15 -21.86
N LYS A 235 13.39 -14.67 -23.03
CA LYS A 235 12.49 -15.42 -23.90
C LYS A 235 13.14 -16.70 -24.42
N ALA A 236 14.42 -16.67 -24.74
CA ALA A 236 15.15 -17.85 -25.17
C ALA A 236 15.27 -18.90 -24.04
N GLU A 237 15.42 -18.47 -22.79
CA GLU A 237 15.55 -19.37 -21.63
C GLU A 237 14.21 -19.93 -21.14
N TYR A 238 13.17 -19.09 -21.02
CA TYR A 238 11.90 -19.43 -20.39
C TYR A 238 10.73 -19.62 -21.37
N GLY A 239 10.89 -19.23 -22.63
CA GLY A 239 9.90 -19.46 -23.68
C GLY A 239 8.72 -18.47 -23.71
N TYR A 240 8.74 -17.41 -22.89
CA TYR A 240 7.73 -16.35 -22.87
C TYR A 240 8.36 -14.96 -22.71
N ASP A 241 7.61 -13.91 -23.04
CA ASP A 241 8.11 -12.53 -22.99
C ASP A 241 8.13 -11.99 -21.55
N LEU A 242 9.14 -11.19 -21.20
CA LEU A 242 9.12 -10.41 -19.96
C LEU A 242 7.90 -9.47 -19.94
N PRO A 243 7.16 -9.37 -18.82
CA PRO A 243 6.01 -8.48 -18.70
C PRO A 243 6.48 -7.01 -18.73
N LEU A 244 5.78 -6.14 -19.45
CA LEU A 244 6.21 -4.75 -19.61
C LEU A 244 5.08 -3.75 -19.36
N ASN A 245 3.89 -4.05 -19.88
CA ASN A 245 2.72 -3.21 -19.78
C ASN A 245 1.79 -3.72 -18.69
N TYR A 246 0.92 -2.86 -18.17
CA TYR A 246 -0.03 -3.21 -17.11
C TYR A 246 -0.80 -4.52 -17.36
N GLU A 247 -1.23 -4.76 -18.59
CA GLU A 247 -1.99 -5.97 -18.96
C GLU A 247 -1.16 -7.26 -18.87
N ASP A 248 0.16 -7.18 -19.07
CA ASP A 248 1.09 -8.31 -19.02
C ASP A 248 1.26 -8.83 -17.59
N TRP A 249 1.05 -7.95 -16.60
CA TRP A 249 1.10 -8.27 -15.17
C TRP A 249 -0.23 -8.77 -14.63
N TYR A 250 -1.27 -8.88 -15.47
CA TYR A 250 -2.57 -9.34 -15.02
C TYR A 250 -2.55 -10.86 -14.73
N PRO A 251 -3.23 -11.37 -13.68
CA PRO A 251 -3.11 -12.77 -13.25
C PRO A 251 -3.48 -13.84 -14.31
N ALA A 252 -4.19 -13.46 -15.37
CA ALA A 252 -4.46 -14.35 -16.49
C ALA A 252 -3.23 -14.59 -17.39
N GLN A 253 -2.15 -13.84 -17.20
CA GLN A 253 -0.95 -13.81 -18.03
C GLN A 253 0.34 -14.05 -17.24
N LEU A 254 0.30 -13.86 -15.92
CA LEU A 254 1.45 -14.02 -15.03
C LEU A 254 1.04 -14.72 -13.72
N ASP A 255 1.74 -15.80 -13.38
CA ASP A 255 1.60 -16.47 -12.09
C ASP A 255 2.87 -16.35 -11.22
N TRP A 256 2.79 -16.83 -9.98
CA TRP A 256 3.92 -16.78 -9.05
C TRP A 256 5.12 -17.62 -9.50
N TYR A 257 4.93 -18.73 -10.23
CA TYR A 257 6.06 -19.50 -10.76
C TYR A 257 6.84 -18.69 -11.79
N GLN A 258 6.13 -17.97 -12.67
CA GLN A 258 6.74 -17.05 -13.62
C GLN A 258 7.43 -15.87 -12.92
N ILE A 259 6.91 -15.40 -11.78
CA ILE A 259 7.61 -14.41 -10.93
C ILE A 259 8.93 -14.98 -10.40
N ARG A 260 8.96 -16.23 -9.93
CA ARG A 260 10.21 -16.88 -9.49
C ARG A 260 11.19 -17.03 -10.66
N ASP A 261 10.72 -17.38 -11.85
CA ASP A 261 11.53 -17.49 -13.05
C ASP A 261 12.17 -16.14 -13.42
N ILE A 262 11.40 -15.05 -13.35
CA ILE A 262 11.92 -13.67 -13.53
C ILE A 262 12.95 -13.32 -12.45
N ALA A 263 12.67 -13.65 -11.18
CA ALA A 263 13.60 -13.40 -10.08
C ALA A 263 14.92 -14.17 -10.28
N LYS A 264 14.83 -15.45 -10.66
CA LYS A 264 15.99 -16.27 -11.01
C LYS A 264 16.75 -15.66 -12.18
N TYR A 265 16.06 -15.29 -13.25
CA TYR A 265 16.67 -14.74 -14.44
C TYR A 265 17.46 -13.45 -14.16
N PHE A 266 16.96 -12.55 -13.31
CA PHE A 266 17.66 -11.29 -13.06
C PHE A 266 18.74 -11.38 -11.97
N THR A 267 18.81 -12.46 -11.20
CA THR A 267 19.83 -12.61 -10.16
C THR A 267 21.22 -12.78 -10.79
N ARG A 268 22.20 -11.98 -10.36
CA ARG A 268 23.56 -11.92 -10.91
C ARG A 268 24.59 -11.78 -9.79
N LYS A 269 25.80 -12.27 -10.05
CA LYS A 269 26.96 -12.04 -9.18
C LYS A 269 27.76 -10.83 -9.63
N ALA A 270 28.53 -10.25 -8.70
CA ALA A 270 29.51 -9.22 -9.02
C ALA A 270 30.42 -9.71 -10.16
N GLY A 271 30.62 -8.85 -11.17
CA GLY A 271 31.37 -9.17 -12.37
C GLY A 271 30.56 -9.75 -13.53
N ASP A 272 29.31 -10.16 -13.32
CA ASP A 272 28.40 -10.52 -14.41
C ASP A 272 27.92 -9.27 -15.17
N GLU A 273 27.37 -9.49 -16.37
CA GLU A 273 26.70 -8.44 -17.15
C GLU A 273 25.19 -8.43 -16.90
N LEU A 274 24.64 -7.23 -16.77
CA LEU A 274 23.21 -6.95 -16.69
C LEU A 274 22.89 -5.71 -17.51
N ALA A 275 22.01 -5.83 -18.50
CA ALA A 275 21.62 -4.74 -19.39
C ALA A 275 22.83 -4.00 -20.00
N GLY A 276 23.83 -4.75 -20.45
CA GLY A 276 25.06 -4.24 -21.06
C GLY A 276 26.04 -3.56 -20.10
N LYS A 277 25.84 -3.68 -18.78
CA LYS A 277 26.74 -3.15 -17.76
C LYS A 277 27.33 -4.29 -16.94
N ARG A 278 28.64 -4.25 -16.72
CA ARG A 278 29.30 -5.14 -15.78
C ARG A 278 29.05 -4.66 -14.35
N LEU A 279 28.60 -5.56 -13.49
CA LEU A 279 28.23 -5.24 -12.11
C LEU A 279 29.45 -5.20 -11.18
N GLU A 280 29.46 -4.26 -10.23
CA GLU A 280 30.48 -4.17 -9.16
C GLU A 280 30.08 -4.97 -7.91
N GLU A 281 28.78 -5.16 -7.70
CA GLU A 281 28.20 -5.89 -6.58
C GLU A 281 27.19 -6.94 -7.10
N ASP A 282 26.82 -7.88 -6.24
CA ASP A 282 25.72 -8.82 -6.52
C ASP A 282 24.40 -8.05 -6.74
N PHE A 283 23.57 -8.56 -7.66
CA PHE A 283 22.26 -8.00 -7.99
C PHE A 283 21.20 -9.09 -7.87
N TYR A 284 20.04 -8.75 -7.29
CA TYR A 284 19.04 -9.74 -6.89
C TYR A 284 17.75 -9.62 -7.72
N GLY A 285 17.08 -10.75 -7.93
CA GLY A 285 15.86 -10.78 -8.72
C GLY A 285 14.69 -10.12 -8.04
N ILE A 286 14.52 -10.33 -6.74
CA ILE A 286 13.32 -9.90 -6.01
C ILE A 286 13.66 -9.50 -4.57
N ALA A 287 12.97 -8.50 -4.03
CA ALA A 287 12.83 -8.34 -2.58
C ALA A 287 11.36 -8.25 -2.19
N LEU A 288 11.01 -8.89 -1.09
CA LEU A 288 9.67 -8.90 -0.54
C LEU A 288 9.78 -9.08 0.96
N HIS A 289 8.70 -8.80 1.68
CA HIS A 289 8.69 -8.95 3.13
C HIS A 289 9.01 -10.40 3.47
N MET A 290 10.04 -10.65 4.28
CA MET A 290 10.36 -11.96 4.88
C MET A 290 10.85 -11.83 6.33
N SER A 291 10.79 -10.61 6.88
CA SER A 291 11.10 -10.35 8.27
C SER A 291 10.21 -11.15 9.21
N ARG A 292 10.78 -11.64 10.31
CA ARG A 292 10.01 -12.24 11.42
C ARG A 292 9.21 -11.21 12.23
N ALA A 293 9.38 -9.92 11.94
CA ALA A 293 8.68 -8.85 12.62
C ALA A 293 7.19 -8.87 12.26
N TYR A 294 6.34 -8.86 13.30
CA TYR A 294 4.90 -8.69 13.18
C TYR A 294 4.28 -9.53 12.04
N ASP A 295 3.60 -8.89 11.08
CA ASP A 295 2.87 -9.54 9.98
C ASP A 295 3.65 -9.60 8.66
N ALA A 296 4.94 -9.23 8.67
CA ALA A 296 5.75 -9.11 7.46
C ALA A 296 5.77 -10.39 6.62
N ILE A 297 5.85 -11.59 7.23
CA ILE A 297 5.72 -12.85 6.48
C ILE A 297 4.29 -13.10 6.04
N ALA A 298 3.31 -12.82 6.91
CA ALA A 298 1.91 -13.17 6.68
C ALA A 298 1.33 -12.47 5.45
N CYS A 299 1.71 -11.21 5.19
CA CYS A 299 1.19 -10.44 4.07
C CYS A 299 1.51 -11.04 2.68
N PRO A 300 2.77 -11.19 2.26
CA PRO A 300 3.09 -11.81 0.99
C PRO A 300 2.76 -13.30 0.96
N PHE A 301 2.93 -14.01 2.07
CA PHE A 301 2.54 -15.42 2.14
C PHE A 301 1.04 -15.59 1.91
N GLY A 302 0.18 -14.70 2.43
CA GLY A 302 -1.25 -14.72 2.18
C GLY A 302 -1.61 -14.65 0.69
N SER A 303 -0.96 -13.76 -0.06
CA SER A 303 -1.13 -13.69 -1.53
C SER A 303 -0.75 -15.01 -2.21
N ILE A 304 0.35 -15.62 -1.80
CA ILE A 304 0.83 -16.89 -2.36
C ILE A 304 -0.09 -18.05 -1.96
N LEU A 305 -0.55 -18.08 -0.71
CA LEU A 305 -1.49 -19.07 -0.17
C LEU A 305 -2.78 -19.09 -0.97
N TYR A 306 -3.38 -17.91 -1.19
CA TYR A 306 -4.58 -17.77 -2.01
C TYR A 306 -4.34 -18.19 -3.47
N SER A 307 -3.18 -17.88 -4.04
CA SER A 307 -2.82 -18.33 -5.40
C SER A 307 -2.64 -19.85 -5.52
N HIS A 308 -2.29 -20.54 -4.44
CA HIS A 308 -2.28 -22.00 -4.38
C HIS A 308 -3.67 -22.61 -4.07
N GLY A 309 -4.70 -21.77 -4.04
CA GLY A 309 -6.09 -22.18 -3.83
C GLY A 309 -6.35 -22.71 -2.42
N GLU A 310 -5.73 -22.07 -1.42
CA GLU A 310 -5.90 -22.34 0.00
C GLU A 310 -6.19 -21.03 0.76
N TYR A 311 -6.78 -21.13 1.94
CA TYR A 311 -7.12 -20.00 2.80
C TYR A 311 -6.51 -20.14 4.20
N TRP A 312 -6.51 -19.05 4.97
CA TRP A 312 -6.07 -19.09 6.37
C TRP A 312 -6.97 -19.94 7.25
N TRP A 313 -8.26 -19.95 6.97
CA TRP A 313 -9.31 -20.67 7.69
C TRP A 313 -10.55 -20.83 6.79
N ASP A 314 -11.49 -21.68 7.21
CA ASP A 314 -12.83 -21.77 6.62
C ASP A 314 -13.66 -20.51 6.96
N PRO A 315 -14.05 -19.68 5.98
CA PRO A 315 -14.79 -18.44 6.26
C PRO A 315 -16.22 -18.66 6.79
N GLU A 316 -16.80 -19.86 6.64
CA GLU A 316 -18.13 -20.20 7.16
C GLU A 316 -18.07 -20.74 8.59
N THR A 317 -17.12 -21.64 8.86
CA THR A 317 -17.03 -22.35 10.16
C THR A 317 -16.00 -21.77 11.11
N GLY A 318 -15.06 -20.96 10.61
CA GLY A 318 -13.90 -20.49 11.37
C GLY A 318 -12.83 -21.56 11.62
N GLN A 319 -12.94 -22.72 10.98
CA GLN A 319 -11.98 -23.82 11.16
C GLN A 319 -10.60 -23.45 10.60
N VAL A 320 -9.57 -23.48 11.45
CA VAL A 320 -8.17 -23.20 11.08
C VAL A 320 -7.41 -24.50 10.77
N ASP A 321 -7.57 -25.50 11.64
CA ASP A 321 -6.91 -26.81 11.48
C ASP A 321 -7.43 -27.52 10.22
N GLY A 322 -6.50 -27.92 9.37
CA GLY A 322 -6.78 -28.52 8.07
C GLY A 322 -6.66 -27.53 6.90
N TYR A 323 -6.65 -26.21 7.17
CA TYR A 323 -6.48 -25.16 6.15
C TYR A 323 -5.03 -24.67 6.13
N ILE A 324 -4.58 -23.99 7.18
CA ILE A 324 -3.23 -23.41 7.22
C ILE A 324 -2.10 -24.45 7.29
N ASN A 325 -2.42 -25.68 7.69
CA ASN A 325 -1.50 -26.82 7.71
C ASN A 325 -1.82 -27.88 6.63
N SER A 326 -2.66 -27.53 5.64
CA SER A 326 -2.99 -28.40 4.52
C SER A 326 -1.77 -28.71 3.65
N ALA A 327 -1.93 -29.65 2.71
CA ALA A 327 -0.88 -29.92 1.72
C ALA A 327 -0.63 -28.72 0.80
N LYS A 328 -1.68 -27.95 0.45
CA LYS A 328 -1.55 -26.75 -0.39
C LYS A 328 -0.87 -25.62 0.36
N ALA A 329 -1.19 -25.40 1.63
CA ALA A 329 -0.51 -24.40 2.45
C ALA A 329 0.99 -24.71 2.59
N ARG A 330 1.36 -25.98 2.75
CA ARG A 330 2.77 -26.42 2.73
C ARG A 330 3.45 -26.13 1.39
N GLN A 331 2.81 -26.45 0.27
CA GLN A 331 3.34 -26.12 -1.06
C GLN A 331 3.53 -24.61 -1.25
N ALA A 332 2.59 -23.79 -0.80
CA ALA A 332 2.70 -22.34 -0.83
C ALA A 332 3.89 -21.84 0.00
N LEU A 333 4.12 -22.42 1.19
CA LEU A 333 5.22 -22.05 2.06
C LEU A 333 6.58 -22.47 1.47
N GLU A 334 6.66 -23.69 0.92
CA GLU A 334 7.84 -24.16 0.20
C GLU A 334 8.15 -23.28 -1.01
N PHE A 335 7.11 -22.88 -1.75
CA PHE A 335 7.27 -21.94 -2.87
C PHE A 335 7.79 -20.58 -2.39
N TYR A 336 7.21 -20.00 -1.34
CA TYR A 336 7.65 -18.72 -0.78
C TYR A 336 9.12 -18.78 -0.30
N ALA A 337 9.50 -19.85 0.40
CA ALA A 337 10.89 -20.09 0.79
C ALA A 337 11.83 -20.25 -0.42
N SER A 338 11.34 -20.78 -1.55
CA SER A 338 12.12 -20.92 -2.79
C SER A 338 12.52 -19.59 -3.43
N LEU A 339 11.96 -18.46 -2.98
CA LEU A 339 12.35 -17.12 -3.43
C LEU A 339 13.60 -16.58 -2.74
N VAL A 340 13.96 -17.10 -1.55
CA VAL A 340 15.11 -16.63 -0.75
C VAL A 340 16.42 -16.59 -1.54
N PRO A 341 16.79 -17.60 -2.36
CA PRO A 341 18.02 -17.56 -3.15
C PRO A 341 18.12 -16.41 -4.16
N TYR A 342 16.99 -15.76 -4.49
CA TYR A 342 16.89 -14.66 -5.44
C TYR A 342 16.68 -13.30 -4.77
N ALA A 343 16.71 -13.28 -3.44
CA ALA A 343 16.59 -12.09 -2.61
C ALA A 343 17.94 -11.67 -2.02
N PRO A 344 18.08 -10.40 -1.56
CA PRO A 344 19.29 -9.94 -0.89
C PRO A 344 19.68 -10.84 0.31
N PRO A 345 20.96 -10.88 0.72
CA PRO A 345 21.43 -11.80 1.75
C PRO A 345 20.76 -11.59 3.11
N ASN A 346 20.26 -10.38 3.36
CA ASN A 346 19.48 -10.01 4.53
C ASN A 346 17.97 -10.18 4.31
N ALA A 347 17.54 -11.14 3.48
CA ALA A 347 16.13 -11.34 3.14
C ALA A 347 15.24 -11.45 4.39
N LEU A 348 15.71 -12.17 5.41
CA LEU A 348 14.96 -12.41 6.66
C LEU A 348 14.86 -11.19 7.58
N GLU A 349 15.44 -10.06 7.18
CA GLU A 349 15.33 -8.76 7.82
C GLU A 349 14.50 -7.78 6.96
N ILE A 350 14.12 -8.14 5.74
CA ILE A 350 13.39 -7.25 4.83
C ILE A 350 11.91 -7.15 5.25
N TRP A 351 11.48 -5.94 5.58
CA TRP A 351 10.08 -5.54 5.60
C TRP A 351 9.82 -4.45 4.54
N PHE A 352 8.85 -3.56 4.75
CA PHE A 352 8.47 -2.57 3.73
C PHE A 352 9.54 -1.51 3.49
N ASP A 353 10.17 -0.97 4.55
CA ASP A 353 11.18 0.08 4.42
C ASP A 353 12.47 -0.47 3.80
N GLU A 354 12.90 -1.67 4.20
CA GLU A 354 14.08 -2.32 3.61
C GLU A 354 13.84 -2.70 2.15
N ALA A 355 12.63 -3.17 1.78
CA ALA A 355 12.29 -3.47 0.39
C ALA A 355 12.39 -2.21 -0.49
N ASN A 356 11.91 -1.06 0.02
CA ASN A 356 12.07 0.22 -0.66
C ASN A 356 13.54 0.63 -0.78
N ALA A 357 14.31 0.50 0.30
CA ALA A 357 15.72 0.87 0.32
C ALA A 357 16.55 0.08 -0.71
N VAL A 358 16.33 -1.23 -0.83
CA VAL A 358 17.06 -2.05 -1.82
C VAL A 358 16.64 -1.75 -3.26
N MET A 359 15.36 -1.40 -3.50
CA MET A 359 14.89 -0.95 -4.82
C MET A 359 15.49 0.42 -5.18
N GLN A 360 15.47 1.38 -4.26
CA GLN A 360 16.04 2.73 -4.46
C GLN A 360 17.55 2.70 -4.65
N ALA A 361 18.26 1.79 -3.96
CA ALA A 361 19.68 1.54 -4.16
C ALA A 361 19.98 0.85 -5.52
N GLY A 362 18.94 0.46 -6.27
CA GLY A 362 19.09 -0.18 -7.57
C GLY A 362 19.67 -1.59 -7.49
N LYS A 363 19.46 -2.31 -6.37
CA LYS A 363 20.04 -3.65 -6.10
C LYS A 363 19.12 -4.81 -6.43
N VAL A 364 17.86 -4.54 -6.78
CA VAL A 364 16.86 -5.56 -7.11
C VAL A 364 16.14 -5.27 -8.42
N ALA A 365 15.72 -6.31 -9.14
CA ALA A 365 14.94 -6.15 -10.37
C ALA A 365 13.48 -5.77 -10.09
N MET A 366 12.91 -6.34 -9.02
CA MET A 366 11.55 -6.08 -8.59
C MET A 366 11.38 -6.20 -7.08
N ILE A 367 10.35 -5.53 -6.56
CA ILE A 367 9.86 -5.72 -5.19
C ILE A 367 8.38 -6.06 -5.17
N TYR A 368 7.95 -6.76 -4.13
CA TYR A 368 6.54 -6.93 -3.78
C TYR A 368 6.28 -6.23 -2.44
N ASN A 369 5.63 -5.07 -2.49
CA ASN A 369 5.50 -4.16 -1.34
C ASN A 369 4.16 -3.42 -1.33
N TRP A 370 3.80 -2.82 -0.20
CA TRP A 370 2.54 -2.11 -0.01
C TRP A 370 2.48 -0.80 -0.81
N ALA A 371 1.34 -0.58 -1.48
CA ALA A 371 1.08 0.57 -2.33
C ALA A 371 1.30 1.92 -1.63
N GLY A 372 0.94 2.01 -0.34
CA GLY A 372 1.08 3.22 0.48
C GLY A 372 2.53 3.63 0.75
N PHE A 373 3.49 2.72 0.55
CA PHE A 373 4.91 2.90 0.87
C PHE A 373 5.81 2.85 -0.35
N LEU A 374 5.29 2.65 -1.56
CA LEU A 374 6.12 2.50 -2.75
C LEU A 374 7.02 3.74 -2.98
N PRO A 375 8.25 3.53 -3.50
CA PRO A 375 9.28 4.56 -3.60
C PRO A 375 9.01 5.67 -4.62
#